data_AF-A0A699VLU9-F1
#
_entry.id   AF-A0A699VLU9-F1
#
_cell.length_a   1.000
_cell.length_b   1.000
_cell.length_c   1.000
_cell.angle_alpha   90.00
_cell.angle_beta   90.00
_cell.angle_gamma   90.00
#
_symmetry.space_group_name_H-M   'P 1'
#
loop_
_entity.id
_entity.type
_entity.pdbx_description
1 polymer ?
#
loop_
_entity_poly.entity_id
_entity_poly.type
_entity_poly.pdbx_seq_one_letter_code
_entity_poly.pdbx_strand_id
1 'polypeptide(L)'
;TTRDRLKALYAQPLGADVMRQRKAEEFERLRSEYRQMRDSQWGGDKRFDAWVYAPMNNARLLPIGLYDQWVPSFEALFRQVNGDWTAFYAAVEKIGGLSKNERKAALERLAKP
;
A
#
# COMPACT_ATOMS: atom_id res chain seq x y z
N THR A 1 -0.82 -3.38 6.46
CA THR A 1 0.49 -2.92 5.93
C THR A 1 1.47 -2.61 7.06
N THR A 2 2.77 -2.41 6.79
CA THR A 2 3.73 -1.92 7.81
C THR A 2 3.26 -0.61 8.45
N ARG A 3 2.60 0.26 7.68
CA ARG A 3 2.02 1.51 8.19
C ARG A 3 0.92 1.26 9.23
N ASP A 4 0.01 0.32 8.98
CA ASP A 4 -1.08 0.00 9.92
C ASP A 4 -0.55 -0.64 11.21
N ARG A 5 0.47 -1.48 11.10
CA ARG A 5 1.14 -2.10 12.26
C ARG A 5 1.87 -1.06 13.09
N LEU A 6 2.59 -0.14 12.47
CA LEU A 6 3.21 1.00 13.16
C LEU A 6 2.16 1.90 13.80
N LYS A 7 1.02 2.14 13.14
CA LYS A 7 -0.11 2.89 13.71
C LYS A 7 -0.65 2.20 14.97
N ALA A 8 -0.85 0.89 14.93
CA ALA A 8 -1.28 0.11 16.08
C ALA A 8 -0.23 0.08 17.20
N LEU A 9 1.06 0.02 16.85
CA LEU A 9 2.18 0.09 17.80
C LEU A 9 2.20 1.43 18.54
N TYR A 10 2.01 2.55 17.83
CA TYR A 10 1.98 3.88 18.44
C TYR A 10 0.77 4.15 19.32
N ALA A 11 -0.29 3.36 19.20
CA ALA A 11 -1.45 3.44 20.08
C ALA A 11 -1.22 2.76 21.44
N GLN A 12 -0.13 2.00 21.61
CA GLN A 12 0.18 1.30 22.87
C GLN A 12 0.87 2.25 23.87
N PRO A 13 0.60 2.11 25.18
CA PRO A 13 1.22 2.93 26.23
C PRO A 13 2.63 2.41 26.56
N LEU A 14 3.55 2.48 25.58
CA LEU A 14 4.93 2.02 25.73
C LEU A 14 5.88 3.19 26.03
N GLY A 15 6.90 2.91 26.84
CA GLY A 15 8.03 3.83 27.01
C GLY A 15 8.79 4.05 25.70
N ALA A 16 9.45 5.20 25.57
CA ALA A 16 10.10 5.63 24.32
C ALA A 16 11.15 4.63 23.81
N ASP A 17 11.91 3.98 24.69
CA ASP A 17 12.95 3.01 24.31
C ASP A 17 12.35 1.74 23.74
N VAL A 18 11.32 1.21 24.39
CA VAL A 18 10.56 0.04 23.91
C VAL A 18 9.88 0.36 22.59
N MET A 19 9.32 1.57 22.44
CA MET A 19 8.71 2.01 21.19
C MET A 19 9.72 2.06 20.04
N ARG A 20 10.94 2.57 20.30
CA ARG A 20 12.03 2.60 19.31
C ARG A 20 12.47 1.20 18.91
N GLN A 21 12.64 0.30 19.88
CA GLN A 21 12.99 -1.09 19.62
C GLN A 21 11.93 -1.78 18.75
N ARG A 22 10.66 -1.76 19.16
CA ARG A 22 9.56 -2.41 18.41
C ARG A 22 9.38 -1.83 17.01
N LYS A 23 9.62 -0.52 16.84
CA LYS A 23 9.63 0.10 15.51
C LYS A 23 10.74 -0.48 14.62
N ALA A 24 11.93 -0.70 15.16
CA ALA A 24 13.03 -1.29 14.42
C ALA A 24 12.72 -2.75 14.04
N GLU A 25 12.15 -3.52 14.96
CA GLU A 25 11.67 -4.89 14.72
C GLU A 25 10.65 -4.94 13.58
N GLU A 26 9.71 -4.00 13.52
CA GLU A 26 8.73 -3.91 12.43
C GLU A 26 9.36 -3.62 11.06
N PHE A 27 10.46 -2.86 11.01
CA PHE A 27 11.20 -2.65 9.77
C PHE A 27 12.01 -3.88 9.35
N GLU A 28 12.60 -4.62 10.30
CA GLU A 28 13.24 -5.90 9.99
C GLU A 28 12.25 -6.93 9.48
N ARG A 29 11.04 -6.96 10.05
CA ARG A 29 9.94 -7.79 9.56
C ARG A 29 9.61 -7.47 8.10
N LEU A 30 9.45 -6.18 7.77
CA LEU A 30 9.24 -5.72 6.39
C LEU A 30 10.38 -6.17 5.46
N ARG A 31 11.63 -6.04 5.89
CA ARG A 31 12.80 -6.48 5.11
C ARG A 31 12.80 -7.99 4.88
N SER A 32 12.37 -8.77 5.86
CA SER A 32 12.23 -10.22 5.73
C SER A 32 11.15 -10.61 4.73
N GLU A 33 9.96 -10.00 4.82
CA GLU A 33 8.85 -10.21 3.87
C GLU A 33 9.29 -9.85 2.45
N TYR A 34 10.00 -8.73 2.28
CA TYR A 34 10.56 -8.31 1.00
C TYR A 34 11.53 -9.35 0.42
N ARG A 35 12.51 -9.82 1.21
CA ARG A 35 13.48 -10.84 0.74
C ARG A 35 12.79 -12.11 0.26
N GLN A 36 11.81 -12.59 1.01
CA GLN A 36 11.06 -13.78 0.64
C GLN A 36 10.38 -13.62 -0.71
N MET A 37 9.66 -12.51 -0.91
CA MET A 37 8.99 -12.21 -2.18
C MET A 37 9.98 -12.01 -3.33
N ARG A 38 11.06 -11.25 -3.10
CA ARG A 38 12.13 -10.98 -4.06
C ARG A 38 12.74 -12.27 -4.59
N ASP A 39 13.15 -13.15 -3.68
CA ASP A 39 13.91 -14.36 -4.01
C ASP A 39 13.01 -15.50 -4.53
N SER A 40 11.70 -15.42 -4.30
CA SER A 40 10.72 -16.39 -4.83
C SER A 40 10.01 -15.86 -6.09
N GLN A 41 8.98 -15.04 -5.90
CA GLN A 41 8.04 -14.63 -6.95
C GLN A 41 8.70 -13.76 -8.03
N TRP A 42 9.74 -13.02 -7.69
CA TRP A 42 10.40 -12.10 -8.60
C TRP A 42 11.72 -12.64 -9.16
N GLY A 43 12.04 -13.92 -8.92
CA GLY A 43 13.24 -14.56 -9.46
C GLY A 43 14.55 -13.90 -9.03
N GLY A 44 14.56 -13.23 -7.87
CA GLY A 44 15.72 -12.52 -7.35
C GLY A 44 15.92 -11.09 -7.88
N ASP A 45 14.92 -10.46 -8.50
CA ASP A 45 15.01 -9.07 -8.97
C ASP A 45 15.27 -8.07 -7.81
N LYS A 46 16.46 -7.46 -7.82
CA LYS A 46 16.96 -6.55 -6.77
C LYS A 46 16.62 -5.08 -7.00
N ARG A 47 15.77 -4.73 -7.97
CA ARG A 47 15.46 -3.32 -8.33
C ARG A 47 15.01 -2.44 -7.16
N PHE A 48 14.48 -3.01 -6.08
CA PHE A 48 14.03 -2.28 -4.89
C PHE A 48 14.96 -2.39 -3.67
N ASP A 49 16.06 -3.15 -3.74
CA ASP A 49 16.99 -3.39 -2.62
C ASP A 49 17.47 -2.05 -2.02
N ALA A 50 17.91 -1.13 -2.88
CA ALA A 50 18.41 0.18 -2.44
C ALA A 50 17.36 0.98 -1.65
N TRP A 51 16.07 0.84 -2.00
CA TRP A 51 15.01 1.52 -1.29
C TRP A 51 14.66 0.84 0.04
N VAL A 52 14.60 -0.50 0.08
CA VAL A 52 14.22 -1.30 1.26
C VAL A 52 15.29 -1.28 2.35
N TYR A 53 16.56 -1.28 1.96
CA TYR A 53 17.69 -1.33 2.88
C TYR A 53 18.23 0.04 3.30
N ALA A 54 17.77 1.12 2.66
CA ALA A 54 18.05 2.46 3.14
C ALA A 54 17.52 2.68 4.58
N PRO A 55 18.02 3.70 5.30
CA PRO A 55 17.49 4.06 6.62
C PRO A 55 15.97 4.29 6.57
N MET A 56 15.23 3.47 7.33
CA MET A 56 13.77 3.47 7.33
C MET A 56 13.19 4.41 8.39
N ASN A 57 12.18 5.17 8.00
CA ASN A 57 11.38 6.00 8.89
C ASN A 57 9.94 6.07 8.39
N ASN A 58 9.06 6.76 9.13
CA ASN A 58 7.64 6.80 8.81
C ASN A 58 7.36 7.56 7.50
N ALA A 59 8.20 8.54 7.14
CA ALA A 59 8.04 9.34 5.92
C ALA A 59 8.28 8.49 4.66
N ARG A 60 9.23 7.55 4.69
CA ARG A 60 9.49 6.65 3.56
C ARG A 60 8.31 5.71 3.25
N LEU A 61 7.45 5.43 4.22
CA LEU A 61 6.25 4.62 4.02
C LEU A 61 5.06 5.41 3.42
N LEU A 62 5.13 6.75 3.38
CA LEU A 62 4.03 7.58 2.90
C LEU A 62 3.66 7.28 1.45
N PRO A 63 4.60 7.19 0.48
CA PRO A 63 4.23 6.90 -0.90
C PRO A 63 3.52 5.55 -1.04
N ILE A 64 4.01 4.49 -0.41
CA ILE A 64 3.46 3.14 -0.53
C ILE A 64 2.08 3.02 0.13
N GLY A 65 1.78 3.84 1.15
CA GLY A 65 0.44 3.86 1.76
C GLY A 65 -0.57 4.78 1.08
N LEU A 66 -0.10 5.79 0.34
CA LEU A 66 -0.94 6.81 -0.31
C LEU A 66 -1.35 6.41 -1.73
N TYR A 67 -0.46 5.78 -2.49
CA TYR A 67 -0.73 5.40 -3.87
C TYR A 67 -1.62 4.15 -3.98
N ASP A 68 -1.47 3.19 -3.07
CA ASP A 68 -2.18 1.91 -3.15
C ASP A 68 -3.61 1.96 -2.59
N GLN A 69 -4.03 3.08 -1.99
CA GLN A 69 -5.34 3.22 -1.33
C GLN A 69 -6.51 2.81 -2.23
N TRP A 70 -6.41 3.08 -3.53
CA TRP A 70 -7.49 2.82 -4.50
C TRP A 70 -7.26 1.59 -5.37
N VAL A 71 -6.17 0.85 -5.17
CA VAL A 71 -5.89 -0.39 -5.94
C VAL A 71 -7.07 -1.38 -5.83
N PRO A 72 -7.63 -1.67 -4.64
CA PRO A 72 -8.81 -2.56 -4.54
C PRO A 72 -10.02 -2.05 -5.33
N SER A 73 -10.23 -0.73 -5.39
CA SER A 73 -11.31 -0.10 -6.17
C SER A 73 -11.12 -0.33 -7.67
N PHE A 74 -9.89 -0.17 -8.17
CA PHE A 74 -9.58 -0.37 -9.59
C PHE A 74 -9.61 -1.85 -9.98
N GLU A 75 -9.14 -2.75 -9.12
CA GLU A 75 -9.28 -4.19 -9.34
C GLU A 75 -10.76 -4.62 -9.40
N ALA A 76 -11.60 -4.09 -8.49
CA ALA A 76 -13.04 -4.35 -8.52
C ALA A 76 -13.68 -3.84 -9.81
N LEU A 77 -13.32 -2.63 -10.24
CA LEU A 77 -13.80 -2.07 -11.50
C LEU A 77 -13.37 -2.89 -12.72
N PHE A 78 -12.12 -3.35 -12.74
CA PHE A 78 -11.60 -4.20 -13.82
C PHE A 78 -12.34 -5.54 -13.90
N ARG A 79 -12.70 -6.13 -12.75
CA ARG A 79 -13.55 -7.33 -12.69
C ARG A 79 -14.97 -7.06 -13.20
N GLN A 80 -15.58 -5.92 -12.86
CA GLN A 80 -16.93 -5.56 -13.32
C GLN A 80 -17.03 -5.41 -14.84
N VAL A 81 -15.94 -5.01 -15.49
CA VAL A 81 -15.85 -4.92 -16.96
C VAL A 81 -15.26 -6.18 -17.60
N ASN A 82 -15.26 -7.31 -16.89
CA ASN A 82 -14.77 -8.61 -17.36
C ASN A 82 -13.32 -8.59 -17.90
N GLY A 83 -12.47 -7.73 -17.35
CA GLY A 83 -11.08 -7.61 -17.76
C GLY A 83 -10.85 -6.87 -19.09
N ASP A 84 -11.87 -6.18 -19.63
CA ASP A 84 -11.71 -5.35 -20.82
C ASP A 84 -11.03 -4.02 -20.47
N TRP A 85 -9.80 -3.84 -20.96
CA TRP A 85 -9.01 -2.62 -20.76
C TRP A 85 -9.68 -1.38 -21.36
N THR A 86 -10.33 -1.48 -22.51
CA THR A 86 -10.99 -0.34 -23.16
C THR A 86 -12.16 0.15 -22.31
N ALA A 87 -12.99 -0.79 -21.85
CA ALA A 87 -14.11 -0.50 -20.96
C ALA A 87 -13.64 0.03 -19.59
N PHE A 88 -12.54 -0.53 -19.06
CA PHE A 88 -11.92 -0.08 -17.82
C PHE A 88 -11.46 1.37 -17.91
N TYR A 89 -10.70 1.73 -18.96
CA TYR A 89 -10.24 3.11 -19.15
C TYR A 89 -11.41 4.09 -19.27
N ALA A 90 -12.45 3.75 -20.04
CA ALA A 90 -13.64 4.59 -20.16
C ALA A 90 -14.37 4.77 -18.82
N ALA A 91 -14.40 3.74 -17.97
CA ALA A 91 -15.01 3.82 -16.64
C ALA A 91 -14.16 4.64 -15.66
N VAL A 92 -12.83 4.48 -15.69
CA VAL A 92 -11.90 5.29 -14.89
C VAL A 92 -11.96 6.76 -15.29
N GLU A 93 -12.06 7.07 -16.59
CA GLU A 93 -12.21 8.43 -17.09
C GLU A 93 -13.47 9.11 -16.56
N LYS A 94 -14.61 8.40 -16.56
CA LYS A 94 -15.86 8.88 -15.94
C LYS A 94 -15.69 9.20 -14.45
N ILE A 95 -15.03 8.32 -13.70
CA ILE A 95 -14.72 8.55 -12.28
C ILE A 95 -13.76 9.73 -12.11
N GLY A 96 -12.80 9.87 -13.02
CA GLY A 96 -11.85 10.98 -13.08
C GLY A 96 -12.50 12.34 -13.37
N GLY A 97 -13.64 12.37 -14.05
CA GLY A 97 -14.43 13.57 -14.30
C GLY A 97 -15.23 14.09 -13.09
N LEU A 98 -15.40 13.27 -12.04
CA LEU A 98 -16.15 13.64 -10.85
C LEU A 98 -15.41 14.68 -9.99
N SER A 99 -16.17 15.46 -9.20
CA SER A 99 -15.59 16.32 -8.17
C SER A 99 -14.78 15.50 -7.16
N LYS A 100 -13.87 16.14 -6.43
CA LYS A 100 -12.99 15.46 -5.46
C LYS A 100 -13.76 14.57 -4.47
N ASN A 101 -14.87 15.07 -3.93
CA ASN A 101 -15.67 14.36 -2.94
C ASN A 101 -16.45 13.19 -3.57
N GLU A 102 -17.04 13.39 -4.75
CA GLU A 102 -17.78 12.35 -5.48
C GLU A 102 -16.86 11.25 -5.98
N ARG A 103 -15.67 11.61 -6.48
CA ARG A 103 -14.63 10.66 -6.89
C ARG A 103 -14.20 9.78 -5.73
N LYS A 104 -13.91 10.39 -4.58
CA LYS A 104 -13.56 9.66 -3.36
C LYS A 104 -14.67 8.68 -2.97
N ALA A 105 -15.92 9.14 -2.93
CA ALA A 105 -17.06 8.30 -2.59
C ALA A 105 -17.31 7.16 -3.61
N ALA A 106 -17.05 7.39 -4.90
CA ALA A 106 -17.12 6.36 -5.93
C ALA A 106 -16.04 5.28 -5.73
N LEU A 107 -14.79 5.68 -5.50
CA LEU A 107 -13.69 4.75 -5.24
C LEU A 107 -13.89 3.97 -3.94
N GLU A 108 -14.39 4.60 -2.88
CA GLU A 108 -14.73 3.93 -1.61
C GLU A 108 -15.85 2.90 -1.77
N ARG A 109 -16.84 3.14 -2.64
CA ARG A 109 -17.89 2.15 -2.94
C ARG A 109 -17.34 0.95 -3.70
N LEU A 110 -16.43 1.18 -4.65
CA LEU A 110 -15.78 0.09 -5.40
C LEU A 110 -14.85 -0.77 -4.54
N ALA A 111 -14.28 -0.21 -3.47
CA ALA A 111 -13.40 -0.95 -2.55
C ALA A 111 -14.17 -1.86 -1.58
N LYS A 112 -15.49 -1.71 -1.45
CA LYS A 112 -16.31 -2.58 -0.58
C LYS A 112 -16.68 -3.85 -1.35
N PRO A 113 -16.57 -5.03 -0.72
CA PRO A 113 -16.86 -6.32 -1.36
C PRO A 113 -18.30 -6.45 -1.84
#